data_AF-A0A7X8F4W1-F1
#
_entry.id   AF-A0A7X8F4W1-F1
#
_cell.length_a   1.000
_cell.length_b   1.000
_cell.length_c   1.000
_cell.angle_alpha   90.00
_cell.angle_beta   90.00
_cell.angle_gamma   90.00
#
_symmetry.space_group_name_H-M   'P 1'
#
loop_
_entity.id
_entity.type
_entity.pdbx_description
1 polymer ?
#
loop_
_entity_poly.entity_id
_entity_poly.type
_entity_poly.pdbx_seq_one_letter_code
_entity_poly.pdbx_strand_id
1 'polypeptide(L)'
;MSPLNEALIITVVGMVTVFFILFLIILVGNLLIRFCNKYLPEEVRVKKPDKSGDHTPQIHQAIEAAIDVFTKGKGKVTNIRKL
;
A
#
# COMPACT_ATOMS: atom_id res chain seq x y z
N MET A 1 5.40 -22.80 -49.44
CA MET A 1 4.93 -21.70 -48.57
C MET A 1 5.86 -20.51 -48.80
N SER A 2 5.34 -19.31 -49.01
CA SER A 2 6.16 -18.15 -49.37
C SER A 2 6.97 -17.67 -48.15
N PRO A 3 8.29 -17.44 -48.27
CA PRO A 3 9.15 -17.11 -47.13
C PRO A 3 8.76 -15.80 -46.41
N LEU A 4 8.09 -14.89 -47.12
CA LEU A 4 7.53 -13.66 -46.56
C LEU A 4 6.44 -13.96 -45.51
N ASN A 5 5.56 -14.94 -45.79
CA ASN A 5 4.49 -15.31 -44.88
C ASN A 5 5.04 -15.88 -43.56
N GLU A 6 6.08 -16.73 -43.66
CA GLU A 6 6.79 -17.29 -42.50
C GLU A 6 7.35 -16.17 -41.61
N ALA A 7 8.06 -15.20 -42.22
CA ALA A 7 8.67 -14.09 -41.49
C ALA A 7 7.63 -13.22 -40.78
N LEU A 8 6.51 -12.92 -41.45
CA LEU A 8 5.42 -12.12 -40.89
C LEU A 8 4.78 -12.81 -39.68
N ILE A 9 4.55 -14.13 -39.76
CA ILE A 9 4.01 -14.92 -38.65
C ILE A 9 4.95 -14.87 -37.44
N ILE A 10 6.25 -15.07 -37.63
CA ILE A 10 7.24 -15.06 -36.53
C ILE A 10 7.29 -13.68 -35.85
N THR A 11 7.23 -12.58 -36.62
CA THR A 11 7.19 -11.23 -36.05
C THR A 11 5.94 -10.99 -35.21
N VAL A 12 4.78 -11.38 -35.73
CA VAL A 12 3.50 -11.21 -35.01
C VAL A 12 3.49 -12.06 -33.74
N VAL A 13 3.92 -13.32 -33.82
CA VAL A 13 4.01 -14.22 -32.65
C VAL A 13 4.97 -13.66 -31.60
N GLY A 14 6.13 -13.14 -32.02
CA GLY A 14 7.08 -12.47 -31.13
C GLY A 14 6.45 -11.29 -30.38
N MET A 15 5.75 -10.41 -31.11
CA MET A 15 5.08 -9.26 -30.48
C MET A 15 3.95 -9.68 -29.53
N VAL A 16 3.12 -10.65 -29.95
CA VAL A 16 2.00 -11.14 -29.14
C VAL A 16 2.50 -11.78 -27.84
N THR A 17 3.51 -12.66 -27.91
CA THR A 17 4.06 -13.33 -26.72
C THR A 17 4.66 -12.35 -25.72
N VAL A 18 5.36 -11.32 -26.20
CA VAL A 18 5.90 -10.24 -25.34
C VAL A 18 4.79 -9.46 -24.66
N PHE A 19 3.71 -9.13 -25.38
CA PHE A 19 2.54 -8.47 -24.78
C PHE A 19 1.88 -9.35 -23.70
N PHE A 20 1.71 -10.64 -23.98
CA PHE A 20 1.11 -11.58 -23.04
C PHE A 20 1.91 -11.72 -21.75
N ILE A 21 3.24 -11.86 -21.83
CA ILE A 21 4.07 -12.01 -20.63
C ILE A 21 4.08 -10.73 -19.79
N LEU A 22 4.14 -9.54 -20.41
CA LEU A 22 4.04 -8.27 -19.69
C LEU A 22 2.70 -8.16 -18.97
N PHE A 23 1.60 -8.46 -19.65
CA PHE A 23 0.27 -8.43 -19.05
C PHE A 23 0.16 -9.37 -17.84
N LEU A 24 0.69 -10.60 -17.99
CA LEU A 24 0.73 -11.58 -16.90
C LEU A 24 1.54 -11.08 -15.70
N ILE A 25 2.72 -10.51 -15.94
CA ILE A 25 3.58 -9.95 -14.88
C ILE A 25 2.87 -8.81 -14.14
N ILE A 26 2.15 -7.94 -14.86
CA ILE A 26 1.40 -6.84 -14.23
C ILE A 26 0.27 -7.39 -13.34
N LEU A 27 -0.47 -8.39 -13.83
CA LEU A 27 -1.57 -8.99 -13.09
C LEU A 27 -1.08 -9.71 -11.83
N VAL A 28 -0.04 -10.54 -11.96
CA VAL A 28 0.59 -11.24 -10.83
C VAL A 28 1.22 -10.25 -9.87
N GLY A 29 1.92 -9.22 -10.38
CA GLY A 29 2.53 -8.17 -9.57
C GLY A 29 1.50 -7.41 -8.75
N ASN A 30 0.39 -6.98 -9.35
CA ASN A 30 -0.69 -6.31 -8.61
C ASN A 30 -1.34 -7.22 -7.57
N LEU A 31 -1.53 -8.50 -7.90
CA LEU A 31 -2.08 -9.47 -6.95
C LEU A 31 -1.14 -9.67 -5.77
N LEU A 32 0.16 -9.79 -6.04
CA LEU A 32 1.21 -9.95 -5.03
C LEU A 32 1.32 -8.71 -4.14
N ILE A 33 1.30 -7.51 -4.73
CA ILE A 33 1.28 -6.23 -3.98
C ILE A 33 0.06 -6.20 -3.06
N ARG A 34 -1.13 -6.53 -3.57
CA ARG A 34 -2.36 -6.55 -2.76
C ARG A 34 -2.31 -7.59 -1.65
N PHE A 35 -1.74 -8.76 -1.93
CA PHE A 35 -1.58 -9.82 -0.95
C PHE A 35 -0.61 -9.36 0.13
N CYS A 36 0.60 -8.95 -0.22
CA CYS A 36 1.59 -8.43 0.71
C CYS A 36 1.06 -7.23 1.52
N ASN A 37 0.35 -6.28 0.89
CA ASN A 37 -0.28 -5.15 1.59
C ASN A 37 -1.42 -5.59 2.53
N LYS A 38 -2.01 -6.77 2.32
CA LYS A 38 -2.98 -7.34 3.26
C LYS A 38 -2.28 -7.99 4.48
N TYR A 39 -1.10 -8.59 4.29
CA TYR A 39 -0.34 -9.24 5.38
C TYR A 39 0.53 -8.27 6.17
N LEU A 40 1.11 -7.29 5.49
CA LEU A 40 1.72 -6.12 6.06
C LEU A 40 0.81 -4.98 5.63
N PRO A 41 -0.26 -4.68 6.39
CA PRO A 41 -1.01 -3.45 6.19
C PRO A 41 0.03 -2.35 6.19
N GLU A 42 0.29 -1.80 4.99
CA GLU A 42 0.96 -0.53 4.88
C GLU A 42 0.05 0.36 5.71
N GLU A 43 0.50 0.71 6.93
CA GLU A 43 -0.15 1.74 7.73
C GLU A 43 -0.42 2.81 6.70
N VAL A 44 -1.69 3.07 6.41
CA VAL A 44 -2.09 4.27 5.71
C VAL A 44 -1.65 5.35 6.68
N ARG A 45 -0.36 5.68 6.63
CA ARG A 45 0.19 6.97 6.91
C ARG A 45 -0.47 7.79 5.83
N VAL A 46 -1.75 8.11 6.10
CA VAL A 46 -2.35 9.40 5.84
C VAL A 46 -1.17 10.32 5.87
N LYS A 47 -0.72 10.73 4.68
CA LYS A 47 0.35 11.72 4.53
C LYS A 47 0.02 12.75 5.59
N LYS A 48 0.80 12.78 6.67
CA LYS A 48 0.69 13.86 7.63
C LYS A 48 0.98 15.08 6.76
N PRO A 49 0.00 15.97 6.52
CA PRO A 49 0.36 17.22 5.91
C PRO A 49 1.40 17.81 6.84
N ASP A 50 2.56 18.09 6.28
CA ASP A 50 3.62 18.82 6.94
C ASP A 50 2.99 20.11 7.50
N LYS A 51 2.79 20.12 8.81
CA LYS A 51 2.34 21.28 9.57
C LYS A 51 3.13 21.30 10.87
N SER A 52 4.40 21.65 10.71
CA SER A 52 5.05 22.62 11.59
C SER A 52 4.02 23.64 12.12
N GLY A 53 3.48 23.39 13.31
CA GLY A 53 2.42 24.20 13.93
C GLY A 53 1.56 23.39 14.88
N ASP A 54 2.02 23.27 16.13
CA ASP A 54 1.24 22.88 17.31
C ASP A 54 0.49 21.52 17.25
N HIS A 55 1.26 20.42 17.26
CA HIS A 55 0.76 19.04 17.32
C HIS A 55 0.33 18.57 18.73
N THR A 56 0.16 19.48 19.68
CA THR A 56 -0.23 19.14 21.05
C THR A 56 -1.59 18.42 21.14
N PRO A 57 -2.67 18.84 20.43
CA PRO A 57 -3.98 18.20 20.58
C PRO A 57 -4.09 16.82 19.92
N GLN A 58 -3.35 16.57 18.82
CA GLN A 58 -3.39 15.28 18.13
C GLN A 58 -2.70 14.17 18.92
N ILE A 59 -1.61 14.51 19.62
CA ILE A 59 -0.89 13.56 20.47
C ILE A 59 -1.77 13.16 21.67
N HIS A 60 -2.48 14.12 22.27
CA HIS A 60 -3.34 13.87 23.42
C HIS A 60 -4.52 12.94 23.05
N GLN A 61 -5.17 13.16 21.91
CA GLN A 61 -6.28 12.31 21.43
C GLN A 61 -5.82 10.88 21.11
N ALA A 62 -4.62 10.72 20.54
CA ALA A 62 -4.05 9.40 20.28
C ALA A 62 -3.74 8.65 21.57
N ILE A 63 -3.23 9.35 22.59
CA ILE A 63 -2.95 8.77 23.91
C ILE A 63 -4.26 8.40 24.63
N GLU A 64 -5.29 9.24 24.59
CA GLU A 64 -6.61 8.94 25.15
C GLU A 64 -7.24 7.71 24.49
N ALA A 65 -7.21 7.63 23.15
CA ALA A 65 -7.73 6.46 22.42
C ALA A 65 -6.96 5.17 22.76
N ALA A 66 -5.64 5.25 22.89
CA ALA A 66 -4.83 4.10 23.28
C ALA A 66 -5.15 3.64 24.71
N ILE A 67 -5.37 4.58 25.65
CA ILE A 67 -5.72 4.28 27.04
C ILE A 67 -7.15 3.75 27.13
N ASP A 68 -8.09 4.24 26.33
CA ASP A 68 -9.46 3.73 26.26
C ASP A 68 -9.49 2.26 25.81
N VAL A 69 -8.75 1.94 24.74
CA VAL A 69 -8.58 0.56 24.25
C VAL A 69 -7.92 -0.33 25.30
N PHE A 70 -6.87 0.17 25.97
CA PHE A 70 -6.13 -0.60 26.97
C PHE A 70 -6.93 -0.82 28.27
N THR A 71 -7.73 0.17 28.67
CA THR A 71 -8.49 0.17 29.93
C THR A 71 -9.96 -0.21 29.76
N LYS A 72 -10.40 -0.52 28.52
CA LYS A 72 -11.78 -0.88 28.17
C LYS A 72 -12.80 0.15 28.69
N GLY A 73 -12.55 1.45 28.50
CA GLY A 73 -13.50 2.50 28.90
C GLY A 73 -13.43 2.97 30.35
N LYS A 74 -12.43 2.54 31.14
CA LYS A 74 -12.34 2.88 32.58
C LYS A 74 -11.27 3.90 32.93
N GLY A 75 -10.26 4.10 32.07
CA GLY A 75 -9.15 5.02 32.32
C GLY A 75 -9.40 6.39 31.69
N LYS A 76 -9.11 7.47 32.43
CA LYS A 76 -9.15 8.86 31.93
C LYS A 76 -7.79 9.53 32.10
N VAL A 77 -7.35 10.26 31.08
CA VAL A 77 -6.10 11.04 31.12
C VAL A 77 -6.30 12.30 31.96
N THR A 78 -5.52 12.45 33.02
CA THR A 78 -5.59 13.61 33.94
C THR A 78 -4.40 14.55 33.80
N ASN A 79 -3.22 14.04 33.45
CA ASN A 79 -2.03 14.86 33.22
C ASN A 79 -1.05 14.15 32.29
N ILE A 80 -0.50 14.88 31.31
CA ILE A 80 0.56 14.39 30.41
C ILE A 80 1.82 15.17 30.73
N ARG A 81 2.85 14.47 31.26
CA ARG A 81 4.18 15.05 31.49
C ARG A 81 5.20 14.28 30.68
N LYS A 82 6.03 15.01 29.95
CA LYS A 82 7.21 14.45 29.28
C LYS A 82 8.26 14.17 30.36
N LEU A 83 8.89 13.00 30.28
CA LEU A 83 10.02 12.66 31.14
C LEU A 83 11.27 13.42 30.68
#